data_AF-A0A800DLN1-F1
#
_entry.id   AF-A0A800DLN1-F1
#
_cell.length_a   1.000
_cell.length_b   1.000
_cell.length_c   1.000
_cell.angle_alpha   90.00
_cell.angle_beta   90.00
_cell.angle_gamma   90.00
#
_symmetry.space_group_name_H-M   'P 1'
#
loop_
_entity.id
_entity.type
_entity.pdbx_description
1 polymer ?
#
loop_
_entity_poly.entity_id
_entity_poly.type
_entity_poly.pdbx_seq_one_letter_code
_entity_poly.pdbx_strand_id
1 'polypeptide(L)' 'DALFADAGRIAADACDPASDHRGSAEFKRHVVGVFTQRGLTKSLETAQGGRS' A
#
# COMPACT_ATOMS: atom_id res chain seq x y z
N ASP A 1 4.41 -12.13 -2.94
CA ASP A 1 3.79 -11.24 -3.96
C ASP A 1 2.27 -11.23 -3.92
N ALA A 2 1.59 -12.36 -4.13
CA ALA A 2 0.12 -12.43 -4.08
C ALA A 2 -0.47 -11.95 -2.74
N LEU A 3 0.13 -12.34 -1.60
CA LEU A 3 -0.32 -11.89 -0.27
C LEU A 3 -0.27 -10.36 -0.09
N PHE A 4 0.80 -9.71 -0.54
CA PHE A 4 0.93 -8.25 -0.41
C PHE A 4 0.09 -7.50 -1.45
N ALA A 5 -0.18 -8.10 -2.60
CA ALA A 5 -1.15 -7.57 -3.56
C ALA A 5 -2.57 -7.58 -2.97
N ASP A 6 -2.97 -8.68 -2.31
CA ASP A 6 -4.26 -8.77 -1.62
C ASP A 6 -4.36 -7.78 -0.45
N ALA A 7 -3.30 -7.62 0.34
CA ALA A 7 -3.23 -6.60 1.38
C ALA A 7 -3.38 -5.18 0.81
N GLY A 8 -2.75 -4.91 -0.34
CA GLY A 8 -2.91 -3.65 -1.07
C GLY A 8 -4.36 -3.40 -1.50
N ARG A 9 -5.04 -4.42 -2.04
CA ARG A 9 -6.47 -4.32 -2.40
C ARG A 9 -7.34 -4.01 -1.18
N ILE A 10 -7.17 -4.76 -0.09
CA ILE A 10 -7.93 -4.54 1.16
C ILE A 10 -7.74 -3.12 1.68
N ALA A 11 -6.49 -2.62 1.69
CA ALA A 11 -6.20 -1.27 2.14
C ALA A 11 -6.82 -0.20 1.23
N ALA A 12 -6.79 -0.39 -0.09
CA ALA A 12 -7.41 0.52 -1.05
C ALA A 12 -8.94 0.56 -0.90
N ASP A 13 -9.56 -0.59 -0.66
CA ASP A 13 -11.02 -0.71 -0.46
C ASP A 13 -11.47 -0.11 0.88
N ALA A 14 -10.64 -0.23 1.92
CA ALA A 14 -10.96 0.25 3.27
C ALA A 14 -10.78 1.77 3.46
N CYS A 15 -10.08 2.45 2.55
CA CYS A 15 -9.79 3.87 2.70
C CYS A 15 -10.89 4.77 2.10
N ASP A 16 -11.13 5.92 2.74
CA ASP A 16 -12.10 6.92 2.28
C ASP A 16 -11.45 8.29 2.04
N PRO A 17 -10.65 8.46 0.96
CA PRO A 17 -9.96 9.69 0.69
C PRO A 17 -10.86 10.73 0.00
N ALA A 18 -10.72 11.99 0.39
CA ALA A 18 -11.31 13.12 -0.33
C ALA A 18 -10.52 13.46 -1.61
N SER A 19 -11.21 13.96 -2.64
CA SER A 19 -10.57 14.61 -3.79
C SER A 19 -10.09 16.03 -3.42
N ASP A 20 -8.89 16.41 -3.84
CA ASP A 20 -8.36 17.78 -3.66
C ASP A 20 -7.32 18.12 -4.76
N HIS A 21 -6.59 19.24 -4.59
CA HIS A 21 -5.55 19.69 -5.51
C HIS A 21 -4.37 18.70 -5.67
N ARG A 22 -4.24 17.70 -4.80
CA ARG A 22 -3.20 16.65 -4.87
C ARG A 22 -3.69 15.40 -5.60
N GLY A 23 -4.97 15.33 -5.96
CA GLY A 23 -5.52 14.25 -6.79
C GLY A 23 -6.94 13.84 -6.42
N SER A 24 -7.55 13.05 -7.31
CA SER A 24 -8.88 12.46 -7.11
C SER A 24 -8.88 11.40 -6.01
N ALA A 25 -10.05 11.16 -5.42
CA ALA A 25 -10.26 10.04 -4.49
C ALA A 25 -9.85 8.70 -5.10
N GLU A 26 -10.17 8.46 -6.38
CA GLU A 26 -9.76 7.25 -7.10
C GLU A 26 -8.23 7.10 -7.18
N PHE A 27 -7.53 8.16 -7.57
CA PHE A 27 -6.06 8.16 -7.60
C PHE A 27 -5.49 7.85 -6.22
N LYS A 28 -6.05 8.46 -5.16
CA LYS A 28 -5.61 8.22 -3.78
C LYS A 28 -5.87 6.78 -3.32
N ARG A 29 -7.00 6.17 -3.68
CA ARG A 29 -7.26 4.74 -3.40
C ARG A 29 -6.23 3.85 -4.07
N HIS A 30 -5.91 4.12 -5.34
CA HIS A 30 -4.87 3.39 -6.06
C HIS A 30 -3.49 3.54 -5.37
N VAL A 31 -3.14 4.77 -4.99
CA VAL A 31 -1.89 5.08 -4.28
C VAL A 31 -1.80 4.32 -2.94
N VAL A 32 -2.88 4.21 -2.18
CA VAL A 32 -2.93 3.42 -0.95
C VAL A 32 -2.57 1.96 -1.23
N GLY A 33 -3.17 1.34 -2.24
CA GLY A 33 -2.87 -0.06 -2.59
C GLY A 33 -1.41 -0.27 -2.98
N VAL A 34 -0.85 0.64 -3.80
CA VAL A 34 0.56 0.60 -4.22
C VAL A 34 1.51 0.75 -3.03
N PHE A 35 1.26 1.72 -2.15
CA PHE A 35 2.15 1.96 -1.01
C PHE A 35 2.06 0.87 0.04
N THR A 36 0.89 0.28 0.27
CA THR A 36 0.75 -0.89 1.16
C THR A 36 1.59 -2.05 0.65
N GLN A 37 1.49 -2.40 -0.63
CA GLN A 37 2.29 -3.48 -1.21
C GLN A 37 3.79 -3.21 -1.08
N ARG A 38 4.24 -2.01 -1.48
CA ARG A 38 5.66 -1.63 -1.41
C ARG A 38 6.20 -1.58 0.01
N GLY A 39 5.41 -1.05 0.94
CA GLY A 39 5.77 -0.96 2.36
C GLY A 39 5.99 -2.34 2.96
N LEU A 40 5.04 -3.26 2.75
CA LEU A 40 5.15 -4.64 3.24
C LEU A 40 6.34 -5.40 2.65
N THR A 41 6.59 -5.26 1.35
CA THR A 41 7.79 -5.84 0.71
C THR A 41 9.07 -5.32 1.38
N LYS A 42 9.22 -4.00 1.53
CA LYS A 42 10.40 -3.41 2.15
C LYS A 42 10.56 -3.78 3.62
N SER A 43 9.46 -3.89 4.36
CA SER A 43 9.48 -4.35 5.76
C SER A 43 9.93 -5.81 5.86
N LEU A 44 9.49 -6.67 4.94
CA LEU A 44 9.94 -8.07 4.90
C LEU A 44 11.44 -8.18 4.59
N GLU A 45 11.91 -7.44 3.59
CA GLU A 45 13.35 -7.35 3.27
C GLU A 45 14.17 -6.91 4.47
N THR A 46 13.71 -5.86 5.16
CA THR A 46 14.35 -5.33 6.38
C THR A 46 14.35 -6.37 7.50
N ALA A 47 13.23 -7.06 7.75
CA ALA A 47 13.14 -8.08 8.79
C ALA A 47 14.00 -9.31 8.48
N GLN A 48 14.24 -9.61 7.21
CA GLN A 48 15.11 -10.70 6.79
C GLN A 48 16.60 -10.31 6.88
N GLY A 49 16.95 -9.06 6.56
CA GLY A 49 18.32 -8.53 6.63
C GLY A 49 18.77 -8.07 8.02
N GLY A 50 17.83 -7.67 8.88
CA GLY A 50 18.06 -7.26 10.27
C GLY A 50 18.28 -8.41 11.26
N ARG A 51 18.43 -9.65 10.78
CA ARG A 51 18.87 -10.82 11.56
C ARG A 51 20.39 -11.05 11.45
N SER A 52 21.16 -9.97 11.38
CA SER A 52 22.63 -10.02 11.44
C SER A 52 23.11 -9.71 12.85
#